data_AF-A0A545US76-F1
#
_entry.id   AF-A0A545US76-F1
#
_cell.length_a   1.000
_cell.length_b   1.000
_cell.length_c   1.000
_cell.angle_alpha   90.00
_cell.angle_beta   90.00
_cell.angle_gamma   90.00
#
_symmetry.space_group_name_H-M   'P 1'
#
loop_
_entity.id
_entity.type
_entity.pdbx_description
1 polymer ?
#
loop_
_entity_poly.entity_id
_entity_poly.type
_entity_poly.pdbx_seq_one_letter_code
_entity_poly.pdbx_strand_id
1 'polypeptide(L)'
;MLVSSILSLALAGSAQALNILLNNDDGFASGNLREVYRLLKEAGHNAWIVAPATKQSGMGGKSDFSSEGNLTAASQYDLIPKGAPSIGSDPHDSHIWYYNGTPASCTFVALDYVLPRFADFKVPDLVLTGPNFGTNLGPFVWTLSGTAGAAYAATHRSVPAISLSGSNPEVPYFDVKNGSDPATLVAKMAIKVVNQVIKSSPKGGPLLPLGYGLNVNIPELKANGTEPEIVRTRMTGNAHVNEAVWDPKKGIFTWANIKPYAAGVNACVHGDCSLPGETYVVENGGIAVSIYTVDYDAPSGKYASSIMQRLKPLTSAE
;
A
#
# COMPACT_ATOMS: atom_id res chain seq x y z
N MET A 1 27.34 55.28 14.79
CA MET A 1 27.39 53.91 14.25
C MET A 1 26.11 53.20 14.66
N LEU A 2 25.08 53.22 13.80
CA LEU A 2 23.88 52.39 13.96
C LEU A 2 24.14 51.08 13.21
N VAL A 3 24.21 49.97 13.92
CA VAL A 3 24.27 48.64 13.32
C VAL A 3 22.82 48.20 13.06
N SER A 4 22.43 48.19 11.79
CA SER A 4 21.13 47.71 11.33
C SER A 4 21.19 46.18 11.22
N SER A 5 20.55 45.46 12.14
CA SER A 5 20.42 44.00 12.06
C SER A 5 19.35 43.65 11.02
N ILE A 6 19.77 43.12 9.88
CA ILE A 6 18.89 42.53 8.87
C ILE A 6 18.49 41.14 9.39
N LEU A 7 17.23 41.02 9.80
CA LEU A 7 16.61 39.74 10.13
C LEU A 7 16.28 39.03 8.81
N SER A 8 17.12 38.07 8.42
CA SER A 8 16.84 37.19 7.30
C SER A 8 15.71 36.23 7.66
N LEU A 9 14.47 36.58 7.31
CA LEU A 9 13.37 35.61 7.26
C LEU A 9 13.67 34.62 6.12
N ALA A 10 14.18 33.45 6.49
CA ALA A 10 14.14 32.30 5.60
C ALA A 10 12.67 31.92 5.37
N LEU A 11 12.12 32.31 4.22
CA LEU A 11 10.88 31.76 3.69
C LEU A 11 11.13 30.28 3.34
N ALA A 12 11.08 29.42 4.35
CA ALA A 12 10.85 28.00 4.13
C ALA A 12 9.50 27.90 3.43
N GLY A 13 9.51 27.55 2.14
CA GLY A 13 8.28 27.30 1.39
C GLY A 13 7.49 26.24 2.14
N SER A 14 6.36 26.64 2.72
CA SER A 14 5.46 25.74 3.42
C SER A 14 4.91 24.75 2.39
N ALA A 15 5.52 23.57 2.30
CA ALA A 15 4.80 22.39 1.84
C ALA A 15 3.61 22.27 2.82
N GLN A 16 2.40 22.40 2.30
CA GLN A 16 1.20 22.38 3.11
C GLN A 16 1.13 21.01 3.80
N ALA A 17 1.10 21.00 5.13
CA ALA A 17 1.02 19.77 5.90
C ALA A 17 -0.24 19.00 5.47
N LEU A 18 -0.05 17.82 4.91
CA LEU A 18 -1.14 16.93 4.48
C LEU A 18 -1.68 16.10 5.64
N ASN A 19 -2.96 15.77 5.57
CA ASN A 19 -3.63 14.76 6.37
C ASN A 19 -3.46 13.41 5.68
N ILE A 20 -2.71 12.49 6.30
CA ILE A 20 -2.34 11.21 5.68
C ILE A 20 -2.82 10.06 6.54
N LEU A 21 -3.63 9.18 5.95
CA LEU A 21 -4.03 7.93 6.58
C LEU A 21 -3.07 6.80 6.18
N LEU A 22 -2.64 6.02 7.15
CA LEU A 22 -1.78 4.85 6.99
C LEU A 22 -2.56 3.58 7.37
N ASN A 23 -2.39 2.54 6.57
CA ASN A 23 -2.94 1.20 6.79
C ASN A 23 -1.93 0.15 6.29
N ASN A 24 -2.11 -1.14 6.54
CA ASN A 24 -1.32 -2.24 5.97
C ASN A 24 -2.06 -3.59 6.15
N ASP A 25 -1.40 -4.69 5.79
CA ASP A 25 -1.81 -6.04 6.16
C ASP A 25 -0.86 -6.77 7.11
N ASP A 26 0.26 -6.16 7.50
CA ASP A 26 1.16 -6.73 8.52
C ASP A 26 0.74 -6.43 9.96
N GLY A 27 -0.20 -5.50 10.15
CA GLY A 27 -0.72 -5.08 11.46
C GLY A 27 -0.14 -3.74 11.95
N PHE A 28 -0.85 -3.11 12.89
CA PHE A 28 -0.57 -1.76 13.41
C PHE A 28 0.80 -1.62 14.12
N ALA A 29 1.44 -2.73 14.46
CA ALA A 29 2.72 -2.80 15.15
C ALA A 29 3.91 -3.19 14.23
N SER A 30 3.67 -3.27 12.92
CA SER A 30 4.73 -3.48 11.92
C SER A 30 5.75 -2.34 11.95
N GLY A 31 7.04 -2.69 11.94
CA GLY A 31 8.14 -1.72 11.87
C GLY A 31 8.11 -0.87 10.60
N ASN A 32 7.80 -1.46 9.43
CA ASN A 32 7.70 -0.72 8.17
C ASN A 32 6.64 0.40 8.24
N LEU A 33 5.44 0.07 8.74
CA LEU A 33 4.33 1.01 8.89
C LEU A 33 4.69 2.14 9.87
N ARG A 34 5.25 1.77 11.03
CA ARG A 34 5.61 2.73 12.09
C ARG A 34 6.77 3.64 11.69
N GLU A 35 7.71 3.18 10.86
CA GLU A 35 8.77 4.03 10.31
C GLU A 35 8.25 5.04 9.28
N VAL A 36 7.32 4.65 8.40
CA VAL A 36 6.64 5.62 7.51
C VAL A 36 5.85 6.65 8.32
N TYR A 37 5.12 6.22 9.35
CA TYR A 37 4.44 7.12 10.28
C TYR A 37 5.39 8.12 10.93
N ARG A 38 6.49 7.63 11.52
CA ARG A 38 7.50 8.48 12.18
C ARG A 38 8.06 9.53 11.21
N LEU A 39 8.47 9.11 10.01
CA LEU A 39 9.05 10.02 9.01
C LEU A 39 8.04 11.06 8.49
N LEU A 40 6.76 10.71 8.36
CA LEU A 40 5.72 11.67 7.99
C LEU A 40 5.48 12.71 9.09
N LYS A 41 5.43 12.27 10.35
CA LYS A 41 5.28 13.18 11.51
C LYS A 41 6.48 14.13 11.63
N GLU A 42 7.70 13.62 11.43
CA GLU A 42 8.93 14.44 11.40
C GLU A 42 8.93 15.47 10.26
N ALA A 43 8.35 15.12 9.11
CA ALA A 43 8.15 16.04 7.99
C ALA A 43 6.99 17.05 8.21
N GLY A 44 6.30 16.98 9.34
CA GLY A 44 5.22 17.91 9.71
C GLY A 44 3.84 17.55 9.17
N HIS A 45 3.65 16.35 8.60
CA HIS A 45 2.34 15.89 8.17
C HIS A 45 1.46 15.47 9.36
N ASN A 46 0.15 15.62 9.19
CA ASN A 46 -0.85 15.07 10.12
C ASN A 46 -1.14 13.61 9.76
N ALA A 47 -0.25 12.70 10.18
CA ALA A 47 -0.38 11.28 9.91
C ALA A 47 -1.25 10.57 10.97
N TRP A 48 -2.03 9.58 10.52
CA TRP A 48 -2.87 8.68 11.34
C TRP A 48 -2.68 7.24 10.90
N ILE A 49 -2.62 6.29 11.81
CA ILE A 49 -2.66 4.85 11.53
C ILE A 49 -4.03 4.30 11.91
N VAL A 50 -4.67 3.57 11.01
CA VAL A 50 -5.76 2.65 11.34
C VAL A 50 -5.49 1.35 10.59
N ALA A 51 -5.03 0.34 11.32
CA ALA A 51 -4.53 -0.89 10.73
C ALA A 51 -5.03 -2.14 11.48
N PRO A 52 -4.92 -3.34 10.88
CA PRO A 52 -5.32 -4.58 11.54
C PRO A 52 -4.64 -4.79 12.90
N ALA A 53 -5.38 -5.36 13.86
CA ALA A 53 -4.87 -5.75 15.16
C ALA A 53 -3.83 -6.89 15.07
N THR A 54 -3.96 -7.75 14.06
CA THR A 54 -3.08 -8.88 13.78
C THR A 54 -2.72 -8.90 12.29
N LYS A 55 -1.70 -9.69 11.92
CA LYS A 55 -1.30 -9.88 10.52
C LYS A 55 -2.43 -10.52 9.70
N GLN A 56 -2.63 -10.01 8.49
CA GLN A 56 -3.72 -10.31 7.55
C GLN A 56 -3.21 -10.53 6.11
N SER A 57 -2.09 -11.24 5.93
CA SER A 57 -1.55 -11.53 4.61
C SER A 57 -2.52 -12.36 3.74
N GLY A 58 -2.52 -12.10 2.43
CA GLY A 58 -3.30 -12.89 1.47
C GLY A 58 -4.81 -12.60 1.48
N MET A 59 -5.25 -11.51 2.11
CA MET A 59 -6.68 -11.15 2.17
C MET A 59 -7.22 -10.53 0.88
N GLY A 60 -6.36 -10.10 -0.04
CA GLY A 60 -6.78 -9.40 -1.26
C GLY A 60 -7.73 -8.24 -0.94
N GLY A 61 -8.80 -8.12 -1.74
CA GLY A 61 -9.90 -7.17 -1.51
C GLY A 61 -10.94 -7.60 -0.49
N LYS A 62 -10.71 -8.63 0.33
CA LYS A 62 -11.68 -9.10 1.34
C LYS A 62 -11.99 -7.95 2.33
N SER A 63 -13.28 -7.71 2.54
CA SER A 63 -13.81 -6.77 3.53
C SER A 63 -14.59 -7.53 4.60
N ASP A 64 -13.90 -7.91 5.67
CA ASP A 64 -14.46 -8.59 6.83
C ASP A 64 -14.42 -7.66 8.05
N PHE A 65 -15.58 -7.42 8.67
CA PHE A 65 -15.69 -6.64 9.91
C PHE A 65 -15.74 -7.60 11.10
N SER A 66 -15.31 -7.15 12.28
CA SER A 66 -15.37 -7.99 13.47
C SER A 66 -16.83 -8.36 13.78
N SER A 67 -17.09 -9.65 14.01
CA SER A 67 -18.39 -10.13 14.50
C SER A 67 -18.51 -9.99 16.02
N GLU A 68 -17.40 -9.71 16.72
CA GLU A 68 -17.31 -9.60 18.16
C GLU A 68 -16.97 -8.16 18.58
N GLY A 69 -17.54 -7.70 19.69
CA GLY A 69 -17.20 -6.39 20.26
C GLY A 69 -15.77 -6.31 20.82
N ASN A 70 -15.16 -7.47 21.10
CA ASN A 70 -13.87 -7.58 21.78
C ASN A 70 -12.95 -8.55 21.02
N LEU A 71 -11.64 -8.41 21.21
CA LEU A 71 -10.63 -9.30 20.64
C LEU A 71 -10.75 -10.71 21.23
N THR A 72 -10.83 -11.72 20.37
CA THR A 72 -10.91 -13.14 20.76
C THR A 72 -9.54 -13.74 21.07
N ALA A 73 -8.46 -13.10 20.62
CA ALA A 73 -7.05 -13.37 20.90
C ALA A 73 -6.31 -12.06 21.16
N ALA A 74 -5.06 -12.12 21.64
CA ALA A 74 -4.24 -10.92 21.74
C ALA A 74 -3.89 -10.38 20.34
N SER A 75 -3.61 -9.08 20.25
CA SER A 75 -3.12 -8.46 19.01
C SER A 75 -1.69 -8.91 18.69
N GLN A 76 -1.17 -8.44 17.56
CA GLN A 76 0.21 -8.65 17.16
C GLN A 76 1.18 -8.31 18.30
N TYR A 77 2.14 -9.21 18.55
CA TYR A 77 3.15 -9.13 19.61
C TYR A 77 2.57 -8.98 21.03
N ASP A 78 1.36 -9.48 21.26
CA ASP A 78 0.65 -9.43 22.54
C ASP A 78 0.45 -8.01 23.12
N LEU A 79 0.50 -6.98 22.26
CA LEU A 79 0.43 -5.57 22.68
C LEU A 79 -0.93 -5.20 23.27
N ILE A 80 -2.01 -5.76 22.73
CA ILE A 80 -3.38 -5.59 23.20
C ILE A 80 -3.90 -6.95 23.65
N PRO A 81 -4.31 -7.10 24.92
CA PRO A 81 -4.71 -8.39 25.45
C PRO A 81 -6.06 -8.84 24.87
N LYS A 82 -6.25 -10.17 24.85
CA LYS A 82 -7.57 -10.79 24.62
C LYS A 82 -8.63 -10.16 25.53
N GLY A 83 -9.81 -9.90 24.98
CA GLY A 83 -10.92 -9.29 25.70
C GLY A 83 -10.91 -7.76 25.71
N ALA A 84 -9.86 -7.10 25.20
CA ALA A 84 -9.93 -5.68 24.86
C ALA A 84 -10.96 -5.42 23.74
N PRO A 85 -11.49 -4.19 23.59
CA PRO A 85 -12.39 -3.86 22.48
C PRO A 85 -11.78 -4.16 21.10
N SER A 86 -12.62 -4.48 20.11
CA SER A 86 -12.21 -4.81 18.74
C SER A 86 -11.59 -3.63 17.98
N ILE A 87 -11.69 -2.42 18.52
CA ILE A 87 -11.05 -1.19 18.05
C ILE A 87 -10.51 -0.40 19.24
N GLY A 88 -9.34 0.21 19.10
CA GLY A 88 -8.77 1.07 20.14
C GLY A 88 -7.56 1.84 19.65
N SER A 89 -7.19 2.88 20.41
CA SER A 89 -6.00 3.67 20.16
C SER A 89 -4.81 3.19 20.99
N ASP A 90 -3.61 3.43 20.49
CA ASP A 90 -2.36 3.31 21.23
C ASP A 90 -2.38 4.26 22.45
N PRO A 91 -2.01 3.79 23.65
CA PRO A 91 -2.06 4.61 24.87
C PRO A 91 -1.01 5.74 24.88
N HIS A 92 0.02 5.65 24.04
CA HIS A 92 1.10 6.63 23.97
C HIS A 92 0.98 7.56 22.76
N ASP A 93 0.14 7.22 21.78
CA ASP A 93 -0.11 8.03 20.59
C ASP A 93 -1.55 7.89 20.09
N SER A 94 -2.36 8.93 20.30
CA SER A 94 -3.78 8.93 19.92
C SER A 94 -4.04 8.90 18.41
N HIS A 95 -3.01 9.05 17.58
CA HIS A 95 -3.11 8.97 16.12
C HIS A 95 -3.01 7.53 15.61
N ILE A 96 -2.76 6.55 16.49
CA ILE A 96 -2.50 5.18 16.09
C ILE A 96 -3.58 4.26 16.62
N TRP A 97 -4.27 3.59 15.71
CA TRP A 97 -5.42 2.75 16.02
C TRP A 97 -5.25 1.35 15.45
N TYR A 98 -5.70 0.38 16.22
CA TYR A 98 -5.89 -0.99 15.77
C TYR A 98 -7.37 -1.27 15.53
N TYR A 99 -7.68 -2.15 14.57
CA TYR A 99 -9.02 -2.72 14.39
C TYR A 99 -8.94 -4.22 14.09
N ASN A 100 -9.84 -5.01 14.68
CA ASN A 100 -9.97 -6.43 14.44
C ASN A 100 -10.75 -6.71 13.15
N GLY A 101 -10.11 -6.50 12.01
CA GLY A 101 -10.70 -6.77 10.70
C GLY A 101 -9.65 -6.89 9.61
N THR A 102 -10.11 -7.08 8.38
CA THR A 102 -9.24 -7.06 7.19
C THR A 102 -8.73 -5.65 6.88
N PRO A 103 -7.64 -5.52 6.09
CA PRO A 103 -7.11 -4.22 5.67
C PRO A 103 -8.15 -3.31 5.01
N ALA A 104 -9.00 -3.85 4.10
CA ALA A 104 -10.06 -3.07 3.47
C ALA A 104 -11.08 -2.52 4.50
N SER A 105 -11.51 -3.36 5.45
CA SER A 105 -12.37 -2.93 6.56
C SER A 105 -11.71 -1.88 7.45
N CYS A 106 -10.40 -1.97 7.69
CA CYS A 106 -9.67 -0.92 8.42
C CYS A 106 -9.74 0.43 7.69
N THR A 107 -9.64 0.44 6.35
CA THR A 107 -9.86 1.65 5.55
C THR A 107 -11.27 2.21 5.75
N PHE A 108 -12.32 1.38 5.72
CA PHE A 108 -13.69 1.86 5.95
C PHE A 108 -13.90 2.37 7.37
N VAL A 109 -13.43 1.65 8.39
CA VAL A 109 -13.48 2.07 9.79
C VAL A 109 -12.72 3.38 10.00
N ALA A 110 -11.58 3.57 9.34
CA ALA A 110 -10.85 4.83 9.39
C ALA A 110 -11.69 5.99 8.87
N LEU A 111 -12.23 5.86 7.65
CA LEU A 111 -12.96 6.91 6.95
C LEU A 111 -14.32 7.22 7.58
N ASP A 112 -15.02 6.21 8.10
CA ASP A 112 -16.41 6.34 8.54
C ASP A 112 -16.56 6.44 10.07
N TYR A 113 -15.55 5.98 10.83
CA TYR A 113 -15.57 5.98 12.29
C TYR A 113 -14.44 6.80 12.92
N VAL A 114 -13.17 6.44 12.68
CA VAL A 114 -12.03 6.99 13.42
C VAL A 114 -11.78 8.46 13.09
N LEU A 115 -11.51 8.77 11.82
CA LEU A 115 -11.16 10.14 11.41
C LEU A 115 -12.28 11.13 11.74
N PRO A 116 -13.57 10.87 11.41
CA PRO A 116 -14.64 11.82 11.70
C PRO A 116 -14.91 12.10 13.19
N ARG A 117 -14.45 11.22 14.10
CA ARG A 117 -14.72 11.33 15.55
C ARG A 117 -13.51 11.78 16.35
N PHE A 118 -12.31 11.42 15.92
CA PHE A 118 -11.10 11.59 16.72
C PHE A 118 -10.04 12.46 16.06
N ALA A 119 -10.07 12.61 14.73
CA ALA A 119 -9.17 13.52 14.02
C ALA A 119 -9.80 14.91 13.85
N ASP A 120 -8.95 15.89 13.57
CA ASP A 120 -9.32 17.26 13.21
C ASP A 120 -9.72 17.41 11.73
N PHE A 121 -9.73 16.31 10.98
CA PHE A 121 -10.18 16.21 9.59
C PHE A 121 -11.06 14.96 9.38
N LYS A 122 -11.88 14.97 8.32
CA LYS A 122 -12.80 13.87 8.00
C LYS A 122 -12.36 13.00 6.83
N VAL A 123 -11.72 13.62 5.83
CA VAL A 123 -11.24 12.96 4.62
C VAL A 123 -9.74 13.22 4.51
N PRO A 124 -8.89 12.18 4.48
CA PRO A 124 -7.46 12.36 4.30
C PRO A 124 -7.15 12.83 2.87
N ASP A 125 -6.05 13.58 2.72
CA ASP A 125 -5.54 14.00 1.42
C ASP A 125 -4.91 12.82 0.65
N LEU A 126 -4.39 11.83 1.39
CA LEU A 126 -3.71 10.66 0.88
C LEU A 126 -3.89 9.46 1.81
N VAL A 127 -4.08 8.27 1.23
CA VAL A 127 -3.90 7.00 1.93
C VAL A 127 -2.61 6.33 1.47
N LEU A 128 -1.74 5.97 2.41
CA LEU A 128 -0.62 5.07 2.13
C LEU A 128 -0.92 3.71 2.76
N THR A 129 -0.68 2.64 2.01
CA THR A 129 -0.85 1.28 2.53
C THR A 129 0.48 0.53 2.48
N GLY A 130 0.84 -0.13 3.58
CA GLY A 130 2.17 -0.71 3.79
C GLY A 130 3.15 0.28 4.45
N PRO A 131 4.47 0.15 4.22
CA PRO A 131 5.10 -0.84 3.35
C PRO A 131 4.92 -2.27 3.86
N ASN A 132 4.42 -3.16 3.01
CA ASN A 132 4.33 -4.59 3.33
C ASN A 132 5.72 -5.23 3.49
N PHE A 133 5.85 -6.21 4.40
CA PHE A 133 6.99 -7.12 4.45
C PHE A 133 6.88 -8.15 3.32
N GLY A 134 7.62 -7.89 2.24
CA GLY A 134 7.54 -8.63 0.98
C GLY A 134 6.89 -7.80 -0.12
N THR A 135 7.17 -8.18 -1.36
CA THR A 135 6.74 -7.43 -2.55
C THR A 135 5.38 -7.93 -3.08
N ASN A 136 4.61 -7.02 -3.65
CA ASN A 136 3.32 -7.28 -4.30
C ASN A 136 3.46 -7.04 -5.81
N LEU A 137 4.19 -7.96 -6.46
CA LEU A 137 4.62 -7.85 -7.85
C LEU A 137 3.60 -8.44 -8.82
N GLY A 138 3.18 -7.63 -9.78
CA GLY A 138 2.29 -8.03 -10.86
C GLY A 138 0.83 -8.24 -10.43
N PRO A 139 -0.08 -8.37 -11.41
CA PRO A 139 -1.52 -8.27 -11.15
C PRO A 139 -2.05 -9.47 -10.35
N PHE A 140 -1.40 -10.64 -10.42
CA PHE A 140 -1.82 -11.81 -9.66
C PHE A 140 -1.57 -11.62 -8.16
N VAL A 141 -0.37 -11.21 -7.74
CA VAL A 141 -0.09 -10.96 -6.33
C VAL A 141 -0.83 -9.72 -5.84
N TRP A 142 -0.93 -8.68 -6.67
CA TRP A 142 -1.70 -7.47 -6.37
C TRP A 142 -3.13 -7.78 -5.92
N THR A 143 -3.86 -8.68 -6.60
CA THR A 143 -5.25 -9.01 -6.21
C THR A 143 -5.36 -9.88 -4.97
N LEU A 144 -4.28 -10.56 -4.57
CA LEU A 144 -4.19 -11.35 -3.34
C LEU A 144 -3.67 -10.53 -2.14
N SER A 145 -3.11 -9.35 -2.39
CA SER A 145 -2.48 -8.51 -1.38
C SER A 145 -3.49 -7.76 -0.53
N GLY A 146 -3.38 -7.87 0.80
CA GLY A 146 -4.18 -7.07 1.73
C GLY A 146 -3.76 -5.60 1.71
N THR A 147 -2.45 -5.33 1.57
CA THR A 147 -1.92 -3.97 1.37
C THR A 147 -2.51 -3.31 0.12
N ALA A 148 -2.57 -4.02 -1.01
CA ALA A 148 -3.24 -3.52 -2.21
C ALA A 148 -4.76 -3.36 -2.00
N GLY A 149 -5.41 -4.32 -1.33
CA GLY A 149 -6.85 -4.26 -1.04
C GLY A 149 -7.26 -3.03 -0.21
N ALA A 150 -6.43 -2.61 0.75
CA ALA A 150 -6.64 -1.38 1.51
C ALA A 150 -6.54 -0.13 0.63
N ALA A 151 -5.58 -0.08 -0.30
CA ALA A 151 -5.43 1.03 -1.24
C ALA A 151 -6.61 1.06 -2.23
N TYR A 152 -7.02 -0.12 -2.69
CA TYR A 152 -8.19 -0.32 -3.55
C TYR A 152 -9.47 0.24 -2.92
N ALA A 153 -9.71 -0.07 -1.64
CA ALA A 153 -10.86 0.45 -0.88
C ALA A 153 -10.85 1.99 -0.78
N ALA A 154 -9.68 2.60 -0.58
CA ALA A 154 -9.53 4.06 -0.54
C ALA A 154 -9.78 4.71 -1.91
N THR A 155 -9.21 4.14 -2.98
CA THR A 155 -9.40 4.64 -4.35
C THR A 155 -10.87 4.62 -4.77
N HIS A 156 -11.63 3.56 -4.41
CA HIS A 156 -13.08 3.49 -4.65
C HIS A 156 -13.87 4.56 -3.89
N ARG A 157 -13.35 5.01 -2.75
CA ARG A 157 -13.93 6.10 -1.96
C ARG A 157 -13.44 7.47 -2.43
N SER A 158 -12.88 7.57 -3.63
CA SER A 158 -12.36 8.80 -4.23
C SER A 158 -11.21 9.45 -3.46
N VAL A 159 -10.48 8.65 -2.66
CA VAL A 159 -9.31 9.11 -1.93
C VAL A 159 -8.05 8.64 -2.65
N PRO A 160 -7.09 9.53 -2.97
CA PRO A 160 -5.80 9.14 -3.54
C PRO A 160 -5.11 8.08 -2.68
N ALA A 161 -4.56 7.03 -3.31
CA ALA A 161 -3.92 5.94 -2.59
C ALA A 161 -2.62 5.46 -3.25
N ILE A 162 -1.64 5.14 -2.43
CA ILE A 162 -0.36 4.55 -2.83
C ILE A 162 -0.11 3.31 -1.97
N SER A 163 -0.02 2.16 -2.64
CA SER A 163 0.42 0.91 -2.04
C SER A 163 1.95 0.83 -2.07
N LEU A 164 2.54 0.47 -0.94
CA LEU A 164 3.97 0.40 -0.70
C LEU A 164 4.33 -1.02 -0.27
N SER A 165 5.41 -1.58 -0.80
CA SER A 165 5.88 -2.92 -0.47
C SER A 165 7.41 -2.95 -0.46
N GLY A 166 8.02 -3.64 0.50
CA GLY A 166 9.47 -3.71 0.66
C GLY A 166 9.99 -5.12 0.78
N SER A 167 11.08 -5.44 0.10
CA SER A 167 11.82 -6.70 0.30
C SER A 167 12.70 -6.59 1.55
N ASN A 168 12.11 -6.80 2.73
CA ASN A 168 12.84 -6.84 3.99
C ASN A 168 12.23 -7.84 4.99
N PRO A 169 13.03 -8.34 5.96
CA PRO A 169 12.52 -9.18 7.03
C PRO A 169 11.48 -8.48 7.89
N GLU A 170 10.56 -9.27 8.44
CA GLU A 170 9.57 -8.81 9.43
C GLU A 170 10.28 -8.36 10.71
N VAL A 171 9.87 -7.20 11.23
CA VAL A 171 10.39 -6.64 12.48
C VAL A 171 9.27 -5.88 13.22
N PRO A 172 9.09 -6.10 14.54
CA PRO A 172 8.17 -5.29 15.33
C PRO A 172 8.72 -3.86 15.46
N TYR A 173 7.83 -2.88 15.54
CA TYR A 173 8.24 -1.47 15.58
C TYR A 173 9.21 -1.12 16.72
N PHE A 174 9.07 -1.76 17.88
CA PHE A 174 9.94 -1.51 19.03
C PHE A 174 11.35 -2.10 18.86
N ASP A 175 11.59 -2.95 17.86
CA ASP A 175 12.93 -3.48 17.55
C ASP A 175 13.66 -2.74 16.44
N VAL A 176 13.02 -1.76 15.79
CA VAL A 176 13.69 -0.84 14.88
C VAL A 176 14.56 0.11 15.70
N LYS A 177 15.88 -0.12 15.74
CA LYS A 177 16.78 0.61 16.66
C LYS A 177 17.50 1.82 16.05
N ASN A 178 17.67 1.89 14.73
CA ASN A 178 18.49 2.93 14.11
C ASN A 178 18.16 3.19 12.64
N GLY A 179 18.77 4.23 12.08
CA GLY A 179 18.56 4.71 10.72
C GLY A 179 19.02 3.78 9.59
N SER A 180 19.72 2.70 9.92
CA SER A 180 20.24 1.68 9.00
C SER A 180 19.41 0.38 9.02
N ASP A 181 18.39 0.30 9.88
CA ASP A 181 17.47 -0.83 9.90
C ASP A 181 16.75 -0.96 8.55
N PRO A 182 16.57 -2.18 8.01
CA PRO A 182 15.86 -2.39 6.74
C PRO A 182 14.48 -1.71 6.68
N ALA A 183 13.72 -1.70 7.77
CA ALA A 183 12.42 -1.02 7.82
C ALA A 183 12.56 0.50 7.61
N THR A 184 13.56 1.10 8.25
CA THR A 184 13.88 2.52 8.10
C THR A 184 14.36 2.85 6.68
N LEU A 185 15.16 1.98 6.05
CA LEU A 185 15.62 2.15 4.68
C LEU A 185 14.45 2.09 3.67
N VAL A 186 13.56 1.11 3.84
CA VAL A 186 12.34 0.97 3.02
C VAL A 186 11.44 2.19 3.19
N ALA A 187 11.22 2.64 4.43
CA ALA A 187 10.42 3.84 4.72
C ALA A 187 11.00 5.10 4.05
N LYS A 188 12.32 5.30 4.09
CA LYS A 188 12.98 6.43 3.41
C LYS A 188 12.72 6.42 1.90
N MET A 189 12.84 5.26 1.25
CA MET A 189 12.59 5.14 -0.19
C MET A 189 11.11 5.32 -0.53
N ALA A 190 10.21 4.78 0.28
CA ALA A 190 8.77 5.00 0.13
C ALA A 190 8.41 6.49 0.23
N ILE A 191 8.90 7.17 1.27
CA ILE A 191 8.69 8.61 1.46
C ILE A 191 9.30 9.44 0.32
N LYS A 192 10.43 9.01 -0.24
CA LYS A 192 11.02 9.66 -1.42
C LYS A 192 10.06 9.66 -2.62
N VAL A 193 9.42 8.52 -2.91
CA VAL A 193 8.43 8.40 -3.98
C VAL A 193 7.18 9.22 -3.65
N VAL A 194 6.64 9.11 -2.43
CA VAL A 194 5.45 9.84 -1.97
C VAL A 194 5.66 11.36 -2.06
N ASN A 195 6.80 11.86 -1.59
CA ASN A 195 7.14 13.28 -1.65
C ASN A 195 7.25 13.78 -3.09
N GLN A 196 7.75 12.95 -4.01
CA GLN A 196 7.80 13.32 -5.42
C GLN A 196 6.38 13.45 -6.01
N VAL A 197 5.46 12.54 -5.68
CA VAL A 197 4.05 12.63 -6.09
C VAL A 197 3.42 13.91 -5.54
N ILE A 198 3.56 14.16 -4.23
CA ILE A 198 3.04 15.37 -3.58
C ILE A 198 3.58 16.63 -4.26
N LYS A 199 4.90 16.71 -4.46
CA LYS A 199 5.56 17.87 -5.07
C LYS A 199 5.13 18.10 -6.52
N SER A 200 4.88 17.04 -7.29
CA SER A 200 4.45 17.13 -8.69
C SER A 200 2.95 17.37 -8.88
N SER A 201 2.16 17.29 -7.80
CA SER A 201 0.71 17.46 -7.89
C SER A 201 0.30 18.88 -8.29
N PRO A 202 -0.80 19.06 -9.04
CA PRO A 202 -1.31 20.38 -9.37
C PRO A 202 -1.70 21.15 -8.09
N LYS A 203 -1.32 22.43 -8.00
CA LYS A 203 -1.71 23.29 -6.87
C LYS A 203 -3.23 23.37 -6.75
N GLY A 204 -3.78 22.97 -5.60
CA GLY A 204 -5.22 22.94 -5.35
C GLY A 204 -5.98 21.83 -6.06
N GLY A 205 -5.29 20.91 -6.74
CA GLY A 205 -5.86 19.70 -7.34
C GLY A 205 -5.61 18.46 -6.50
N PRO A 206 -6.22 17.32 -6.87
CA PRO A 206 -5.99 16.06 -6.16
C PRO A 206 -4.57 15.55 -6.42
N LEU A 207 -4.00 14.83 -5.44
CA LEU A 207 -2.67 14.23 -5.56
C LEU A 207 -2.58 13.18 -6.68
N LEU A 208 -3.67 12.45 -6.90
CA LEU A 208 -3.85 11.49 -7.99
C LEU A 208 -5.25 11.68 -8.60
N PRO A 209 -5.43 11.43 -9.91
CA PRO A 209 -6.76 11.47 -10.52
C PRO A 209 -7.73 10.44 -9.91
N LEU A 210 -9.04 10.71 -10.02
CA LEU A 210 -10.07 9.79 -9.54
C LEU A 210 -9.94 8.41 -10.18
N GLY A 211 -9.98 7.38 -9.36
CA GLY A 211 -9.87 6.00 -9.82
C GLY A 211 -8.47 5.53 -10.14
N TYR A 212 -7.44 6.37 -9.94
CA TYR A 212 -6.03 6.00 -10.12
C TYR A 212 -5.32 5.87 -8.77
N GLY A 213 -4.40 4.90 -8.70
CA GLY A 213 -3.49 4.74 -7.58
C GLY A 213 -2.11 4.26 -8.05
N LEU A 214 -1.16 4.21 -7.12
CA LEU A 214 0.19 3.73 -7.39
C LEU A 214 0.50 2.44 -6.61
N ASN A 215 1.25 1.54 -7.24
CA ASN A 215 1.89 0.40 -6.59
C ASN A 215 3.42 0.61 -6.64
N VAL A 216 4.05 0.61 -5.47
CA VAL A 216 5.50 0.80 -5.33
C VAL A 216 6.10 -0.42 -4.67
N ASN A 217 7.05 -1.06 -5.36
CA ASN A 217 7.79 -2.20 -4.84
C ASN A 217 9.27 -1.85 -4.72
N ILE A 218 9.79 -1.98 -3.50
CA ILE A 218 11.15 -1.61 -3.12
C ILE A 218 11.97 -2.90 -2.99
N PRO A 219 13.12 -3.03 -3.69
CA PRO A 219 13.96 -4.21 -3.63
C PRO A 219 14.68 -4.29 -2.27
N GLU A 220 15.44 -5.36 -2.05
CA GLU A 220 16.23 -5.47 -0.83
C GLU A 220 17.29 -4.35 -0.80
N LEU A 221 17.31 -3.60 0.30
CA LEU A 221 18.23 -2.48 0.50
C LEU A 221 19.37 -2.86 1.43
N LYS A 222 20.56 -2.34 1.14
CA LYS A 222 21.74 -2.47 2.00
C LYS A 222 22.05 -1.11 2.61
N ALA A 223 22.40 -1.07 3.91
CA ALA A 223 22.67 0.19 4.61
C ALA A 223 23.76 1.06 3.96
N ASN A 224 24.77 0.42 3.35
CA ASN A 224 25.84 1.10 2.59
C ASN A 224 25.76 0.79 1.08
N GLY A 225 24.57 0.45 0.58
CA GLY A 225 24.34 0.17 -0.82
C GLY A 225 24.15 1.45 -1.64
N THR A 226 24.36 1.34 -2.94
CA THR A 226 23.93 2.37 -3.89
C THR A 226 22.41 2.50 -3.84
N GLU A 227 21.91 3.73 -3.88
CA GLU A 227 20.47 3.97 -3.97
C GLU A 227 19.91 3.34 -5.26
N PRO A 228 18.84 2.51 -5.19
CA PRO A 228 18.21 1.93 -6.37
C PRO A 228 17.68 2.97 -7.36
N GLU A 229 17.71 2.64 -8.64
CA GLU A 229 16.98 3.40 -9.65
C GLU A 229 15.47 3.24 -9.45
N ILE A 230 14.73 4.35 -9.54
CA ILE A 230 13.26 4.35 -9.53
C ILE A 230 12.78 4.30 -10.98
N VAL A 231 12.11 3.20 -11.33
CA VAL A 231 11.72 2.89 -12.71
C VAL A 231 10.20 2.91 -12.83
N ARG A 232 9.69 3.62 -13.85
CA ARG A 232 8.29 3.51 -14.26
C ARG A 232 8.05 2.14 -14.88
N THR A 233 7.12 1.38 -14.33
CA THR A 233 6.83 0.01 -14.74
C THR A 233 5.38 -0.17 -15.16
N ARG A 234 5.10 -1.34 -15.73
CA ARG A 234 3.76 -1.94 -15.78
C ARG A 234 3.73 -3.16 -14.86
N MET A 235 2.56 -3.51 -14.34
CA MET A 235 2.40 -4.71 -13.50
C MET A 235 2.62 -6.02 -14.29
N THR A 236 2.36 -6.01 -15.61
CA THR A 236 2.52 -7.19 -16.48
C THR A 236 3.92 -7.25 -17.11
N GLY A 237 4.23 -8.33 -17.85
CA GLY A 237 5.51 -8.48 -18.54
C GLY A 237 6.61 -8.98 -17.61
N ASN A 238 6.58 -10.28 -17.32
CA ASN A 238 7.32 -11.01 -16.26
C ASN A 238 6.55 -11.14 -14.93
N ALA A 239 5.23 -10.99 -14.93
CA ALA A 239 4.41 -11.29 -13.76
C ALA A 239 4.40 -12.80 -13.47
N HIS A 240 4.59 -13.14 -12.19
CA HIS A 240 4.49 -14.51 -11.68
C HIS A 240 3.02 -14.89 -11.41
N VAL A 241 2.74 -16.20 -11.44
CA VAL A 241 1.48 -16.81 -10.98
C VAL A 241 1.85 -18.06 -10.19
N ASN A 242 1.09 -18.36 -9.13
CA ASN A 242 1.37 -19.50 -8.27
C ASN A 242 0.92 -20.83 -8.90
N GLU A 243 1.73 -21.87 -8.70
CA GLU A 243 1.31 -23.28 -8.79
C GLU A 243 1.23 -23.88 -7.38
N ALA A 244 0.27 -24.78 -7.18
CA ALA A 244 0.18 -25.56 -5.96
C ALA A 244 1.20 -26.71 -6.00
N VAL A 245 2.03 -26.80 -4.95
CA VAL A 245 3.10 -27.80 -4.84
C VAL A 245 2.82 -28.68 -3.62
N TRP A 246 2.66 -29.98 -3.85
CA TRP A 246 2.46 -30.95 -2.76
C TRP A 246 3.78 -31.25 -2.04
N ASP A 247 3.81 -31.08 -0.71
CA ASP A 247 4.90 -31.57 0.15
C ASP A 247 4.48 -32.91 0.80
N PRO A 248 4.88 -34.07 0.24
CA PRO A 248 4.49 -35.37 0.76
C PRO A 248 5.04 -35.67 2.16
N LYS A 249 6.11 -35.00 2.58
CA LYS A 249 6.69 -35.23 3.92
C LYS A 249 5.85 -34.56 5.00
N LYS A 250 5.24 -33.41 4.68
CA LYS A 250 4.39 -32.65 5.60
C LYS A 250 2.91 -32.94 5.43
N GLY A 251 2.50 -33.55 4.31
CA GLY A 251 1.10 -33.82 4.03
C GLY A 251 0.28 -32.56 3.73
N ILE A 252 0.91 -31.51 3.20
CA ILE A 252 0.28 -30.21 2.91
C ILE A 252 0.71 -29.68 1.53
N PHE A 253 -0.02 -28.69 1.02
CA PHE A 253 0.41 -27.90 -0.13
C PHE A 253 1.22 -26.67 0.31
N THR A 254 2.22 -26.32 -0.48
CA THR A 254 2.85 -25.01 -0.56
C THR A 254 2.62 -24.43 -1.96
N TRP A 255 3.23 -23.30 -2.27
CA TRP A 255 3.20 -22.70 -3.60
C TRP A 255 4.61 -22.53 -4.18
N ALA A 256 4.68 -22.45 -5.52
CA ALA A 256 5.85 -22.00 -6.28
C ALA A 256 5.38 -21.11 -7.44
N ASN A 257 6.31 -20.48 -8.17
CA ASN A 257 5.97 -19.72 -9.37
C ASN A 257 5.94 -20.63 -10.60
N ILE A 258 4.85 -20.58 -11.38
CA ILE A 258 4.73 -21.29 -12.66
C ILE A 258 5.88 -20.89 -13.59
N LYS A 259 6.54 -21.90 -14.20
CA LYS A 259 7.60 -21.71 -15.20
C LYS A 259 7.34 -22.55 -16.47
N PRO A 260 7.52 -21.98 -17.68
CA PRO A 260 7.78 -20.56 -17.96
C PRO A 260 6.59 -19.67 -17.55
N TYR A 261 6.79 -18.35 -17.53
CA TYR A 261 5.75 -17.39 -17.15
C TYR A 261 4.41 -17.66 -17.86
N ALA A 262 3.32 -17.65 -17.09
CA ALA A 262 1.99 -17.85 -17.64
C ALA A 262 1.64 -16.75 -18.65
N ALA A 263 1.19 -17.15 -19.85
CA ALA A 263 0.87 -16.20 -20.92
C ALA A 263 -0.33 -15.30 -20.57
N GLY A 264 -1.30 -15.82 -19.81
CA GLY A 264 -2.53 -15.08 -19.47
C GLY A 264 -2.27 -13.83 -18.64
N VAL A 265 -1.51 -13.93 -17.55
CA VAL A 265 -1.17 -12.78 -16.68
C VAL A 265 -0.28 -11.76 -17.39
N ASN A 266 0.45 -12.19 -18.41
CA ASN A 266 1.40 -11.38 -19.16
C ASN A 266 0.85 -10.90 -20.51
N ALA A 267 -0.42 -11.16 -20.81
CA ALA A 267 -1.05 -10.72 -22.05
C ALA A 267 -1.10 -9.18 -22.10
N CYS A 268 -0.60 -8.61 -23.18
CA CYS A 268 -0.73 -7.20 -23.47
C CYS A 268 -2.10 -6.94 -24.13
N VAL A 269 -3.10 -6.57 -23.33
CA VAL A 269 -4.47 -6.30 -23.84
C VAL A 269 -4.69 -4.80 -24.03
N HIS A 270 -4.61 -4.04 -22.94
CA HIS A 270 -4.73 -2.58 -22.92
C HIS A 270 -3.59 -2.03 -22.05
N GLY A 271 -2.86 -1.02 -22.55
CA GLY A 271 -1.77 -0.37 -21.82
C GLY A 271 -0.47 -0.23 -22.62
N ASP A 272 0.51 0.42 -22.01
CA ASP A 272 1.84 0.63 -22.59
C ASP A 272 2.74 -0.58 -22.29
N CYS A 273 2.85 -1.47 -23.27
CA CYS A 273 3.64 -2.69 -23.16
C CYS A 273 5.12 -2.50 -23.49
N SER A 274 5.56 -1.27 -23.80
CA SER A 274 6.98 -0.93 -23.94
C SER A 274 7.67 -0.77 -22.57
N LEU A 275 6.90 -0.55 -21.51
CA LEU A 275 7.42 -0.45 -20.15
C LEU A 275 7.92 -1.82 -19.63
N PRO A 276 8.99 -1.84 -18.81
CA PRO A 276 9.43 -3.06 -18.14
C PRO A 276 8.40 -3.49 -17.07
N GLY A 277 8.34 -4.79 -16.80
CA GLY A 277 7.49 -5.31 -15.73
C GLY A 277 8.06 -5.08 -14.34
N GLU A 278 7.18 -4.90 -13.36
CA GLU A 278 7.54 -4.74 -11.94
C GLU A 278 8.50 -5.83 -11.45
N THR A 279 8.15 -7.10 -11.71
CA THR A 279 8.95 -8.25 -11.29
C THR A 279 10.38 -8.16 -11.79
N TYR A 280 10.57 -7.89 -13.08
CA TYR A 280 11.89 -7.79 -13.68
C TYR A 280 12.71 -6.67 -13.04
N VAL A 281 12.13 -5.49 -12.85
CA VAL A 281 12.82 -4.34 -12.25
C VAL A 281 13.27 -4.65 -10.82
N VAL A 282 12.38 -5.20 -10.00
CA VAL A 282 12.68 -5.47 -8.59
C VAL A 282 13.68 -6.62 -8.42
N GLU A 283 13.58 -7.68 -9.22
CA GLU A 283 14.57 -8.78 -9.23
C GLU A 283 15.97 -8.29 -9.66
N ASN A 284 16.06 -7.17 -10.39
CA ASN A 284 17.33 -6.54 -10.78
C ASN A 284 17.71 -5.34 -9.90
N GLY A 285 17.09 -5.20 -8.72
CA GLY A 285 17.48 -4.22 -7.71
C GLY A 285 16.99 -2.79 -7.95
N GLY A 286 16.04 -2.58 -8.86
CA GLY A 286 15.34 -1.29 -9.04
C GLY A 286 14.07 -1.19 -8.20
N ILE A 287 13.63 0.05 -7.92
CA ILE A 287 12.32 0.34 -7.34
C ILE A 287 11.30 0.43 -8.48
N ALA A 288 10.28 -0.41 -8.45
CA ALA A 288 9.22 -0.38 -9.45
C ALA A 288 8.08 0.54 -9.00
N VAL A 289 7.65 1.44 -9.89
CA VAL A 289 6.47 2.30 -9.71
C VAL A 289 5.50 2.07 -10.86
N SER A 290 4.39 1.37 -10.57
CA SER A 290 3.29 1.15 -11.51
C SER A 290 2.04 1.93 -11.12
N ILE A 291 1.22 2.23 -12.12
CA ILE A 291 -0.11 2.81 -11.94
C ILE A 291 -1.11 1.67 -11.99
N TYR A 292 -2.07 1.66 -11.06
CA TYR A 292 -3.29 0.86 -11.17
C TYR A 292 -4.51 1.76 -11.32
N THR A 293 -5.57 1.21 -11.91
CA THR A 293 -6.88 1.85 -12.00
C THR A 293 -7.96 0.95 -11.39
N VAL A 294 -9.09 1.55 -11.04
CA VAL A 294 -10.31 0.84 -10.61
C VAL A 294 -11.36 0.80 -11.73
N ASP A 295 -10.92 1.01 -12.96
CA ASP A 295 -11.76 0.99 -14.15
C ASP A 295 -12.00 -0.46 -14.58
N TYR A 296 -13.27 -0.86 -14.52
CA TYR A 296 -13.76 -2.17 -14.97
C TYR A 296 -14.73 -2.04 -16.15
N ASP A 297 -14.69 -0.91 -16.87
CA ASP A 297 -15.42 -0.77 -18.11
C ASP A 297 -15.07 -1.91 -19.07
N ALA A 298 -16.07 -2.36 -19.84
CA ALA A 298 -15.91 -3.50 -20.72
C ALA A 298 -14.76 -3.24 -21.71
N PRO A 299 -13.83 -4.19 -21.89
CA PRO A 299 -12.72 -4.00 -22.81
C PRO A 299 -13.23 -3.79 -24.23
N SER A 300 -12.55 -2.94 -24.99
CA SER A 300 -12.87 -2.67 -26.38
C SER A 300 -11.98 -3.48 -27.33
N GLY A 301 -12.37 -3.59 -28.61
CA GLY A 301 -11.54 -4.18 -29.67
C GLY A 301 -11.97 -5.58 -30.13
N LYS A 302 -11.22 -6.12 -31.10
CA LYS A 302 -11.66 -7.27 -31.91
C LYS A 302 -12.04 -8.52 -31.11
N TYR A 303 -11.30 -8.83 -30.04
CA TYR A 303 -11.56 -10.02 -29.22
C TYR A 303 -12.81 -9.83 -28.37
N ALA A 304 -12.98 -8.66 -27.75
CA ALA A 304 -14.19 -8.32 -27.00
C ALA A 304 -15.42 -8.32 -27.91
N SER A 305 -15.36 -7.66 -29.08
CA SER A 305 -16.44 -7.68 -30.07
C SER A 305 -16.76 -9.09 -30.56
N SER A 306 -15.74 -9.92 -30.83
CA SER A 306 -15.96 -11.31 -31.24
C SER A 306 -16.64 -12.14 -30.14
N ILE A 307 -16.32 -11.90 -28.86
CA ILE A 307 -16.96 -12.60 -27.74
C ILE A 307 -18.41 -12.13 -27.60
N MET A 308 -18.66 -10.82 -27.62
CA MET A 308 -20.01 -10.27 -27.52
C MET A 308 -20.90 -10.68 -28.69
N GLN A 309 -20.37 -10.82 -29.90
CA GLN A 309 -21.14 -11.33 -31.03
C GLN A 309 -21.61 -12.77 -30.84
N ARG A 310 -20.83 -13.62 -30.13
CA ARG A 310 -21.28 -14.98 -29.75
C ARG A 310 -22.43 -14.93 -28.75
N LEU A 311 -22.48 -13.89 -27.93
CA LEU A 311 -23.53 -13.67 -26.93
C LEU A 311 -24.74 -12.90 -27.49
N LYS A 312 -24.71 -12.45 -28.76
CA LYS A 312 -25.78 -11.66 -29.38
C LYS A 312 -27.19 -12.27 -29.27
N PRO A 313 -27.39 -13.59 -29.35
CA PRO A 313 -28.73 -14.16 -29.15
C PRO A 313 -29.28 -13.99 -27.72
N LEU A 314 -28.40 -13.81 -26.73
CA LEU A 314 -28.74 -13.71 -25.30
C LEU A 314 -28.68 -12.26 -24.78
N THR A 315 -28.00 -11.39 -25.51
CA THR A 315 -27.79 -10.00 -25.13
C THR A 315 -28.54 -9.14 -26.12
N SER A 316 -29.47 -8.34 -25.62
CA SER A 316 -30.05 -7.24 -26.38
C SER A 316 -28.94 -6.22 -26.61
N ALA A 317 -28.14 -6.39 -27.65
CA ALA A 317 -27.16 -5.39 -28.03
C ALA A 317 -27.87 -4.32 -28.89
N GLU A 318 -27.84 -3.06 -28.44
CA GLU A 318 -27.69 -1.94 -29.38
C GLU A 318 -26.34 -2.07 -30.11
#